data_AF-A0A257NFR7-F1
#
_entry.id   AF-A0A257NFR7-F1
#
_cell.length_a   1.000
_cell.length_b   1.000
_cell.length_c   1.000
_cell.angle_alpha   90.00
_cell.angle_beta   90.00
_cell.angle_gamma   90.00
#
_symmetry.space_group_name_H-M   'P 1'
#
loop_
_entity.id
_entity.type
_entity.pdbx_description
1 polymer ?
#
loop_
_entity_poly.entity_id
_entity_poly.type
_entity_poly.pdbx_seq_one_letter_code
_entity_poly.pdbx_strand_id
1 'polypeptide(L)'
;MRSLSFSGVLPKMAERMMQGGRGGMGGMMHANALPVGSDYPIFTVRVTKKVSDSPKLPPQLSKIDWHPISATANPNKPVPIGISEGPMAMLLNGRPYAYNDIQDFERIKLNTIQLMEIFHAHGGGGGHGKESAPATGEHS
;
A
#
# COMPACT_ATOMS: atom_id res chain seq x y z
N MET A 1 -20.33 15.37 6.25
CA MET A 1 -19.15 14.50 6.39
C MET A 1 -17.99 15.12 5.63
N ARG A 2 -16.79 15.09 6.21
CA ARG A 2 -15.57 15.64 5.60
C ARG A 2 -14.47 14.59 5.62
N SER A 3 -13.49 14.71 4.73
CA SER A 3 -12.29 13.87 4.77
C SER A 3 -11.45 14.21 6.00
N LEU A 4 -10.54 13.30 6.37
CA LEU A 4 -9.47 13.59 7.32
C LEU A 4 -8.19 13.88 6.54
N SER A 5 -7.32 14.70 7.11
CA SER A 5 -5.98 14.88 6.57
C SER A 5 -5.22 13.55 6.58
N PHE A 6 -4.55 13.21 5.48
CA PHE A 6 -3.82 11.95 5.34
C PHE A 6 -2.47 12.18 4.66
N SER A 7 -1.41 11.59 5.19
CA SER A 7 -0.05 11.67 4.64
C SER A 7 0.42 10.29 4.16
N GLY A 8 1.24 10.26 3.10
CA GLY A 8 1.81 9.02 2.54
C GLY A 8 1.21 8.54 1.20
N VAL A 9 0.48 9.40 0.49
CA VAL A 9 -0.16 9.04 -0.80
C VAL A 9 0.82 9.13 -1.98
N LEU A 10 1.85 9.97 -1.87
CA LEU A 10 2.71 10.28 -3.01
C LEU A 10 4.06 9.57 -2.89
N PRO A 11 4.53 8.94 -4.00
CA PRO A 11 5.95 8.71 -4.23
C PRO A 11 6.78 9.92 -3.75
N LYS A 12 7.90 9.69 -3.04
CA LYS A 12 8.82 10.80 -2.68
C LYS A 12 9.22 11.65 -3.89
N MET A 13 9.23 11.04 -5.09
CA MET A 13 9.49 11.73 -6.35
C MET A 13 8.36 12.71 -6.73
N ALA A 14 7.10 12.32 -6.54
CA ALA A 14 5.94 13.19 -6.77
C ALA A 14 5.83 14.30 -5.72
N GLU A 15 6.16 14.01 -4.45
CA GLU A 15 6.26 15.03 -3.41
C GLU A 15 7.34 16.08 -3.74
N ARG A 16 8.49 15.63 -4.27
CA ARG A 16 9.61 16.52 -4.64
C ARG A 16 9.30 17.37 -5.86
N MET A 17 8.56 16.86 -6.84
CA MET A 17 8.09 17.68 -7.97
C MET A 17 7.05 18.71 -7.54
N MET A 18 6.11 18.33 -6.66
CA MET A 18 5.12 19.26 -6.09
C MET A 18 5.77 20.37 -5.25
N GLN A 19 6.82 20.07 -4.48
CA GLN A 19 7.56 21.05 -3.68
C GLN A 19 8.63 21.83 -4.47
N GLY A 20 9.11 21.27 -5.59
CA GLY A 20 10.19 21.83 -6.42
C GLY A 20 9.72 22.78 -7.54
N GLY A 21 8.42 22.93 -7.76
CA GLY A 21 7.83 23.73 -8.86
C GLY A 21 7.92 25.25 -8.72
N ARG A 22 9.01 25.80 -8.14
CA ARG A 22 9.20 27.25 -7.94
C ARG A 22 10.05 27.91 -9.03
N GLY A 23 10.04 27.38 -10.25
CA GLY A 23 10.75 27.99 -11.37
C GLY A 23 10.37 27.41 -12.73
N GLY A 24 9.62 28.19 -13.51
CA GLY A 24 9.65 28.10 -14.98
C GLY A 24 8.42 27.49 -15.65
N MET A 25 7.58 28.37 -16.20
CA MET A 25 6.68 28.15 -17.36
C MET A 25 5.71 26.95 -17.32
N GLY A 26 4.46 27.24 -16.94
CA GLY A 26 3.34 26.31 -17.15
C GLY A 26 2.05 26.77 -16.48
N GLY A 27 1.63 28.01 -16.73
CA GLY A 27 0.29 28.45 -16.34
C GLY A 27 -0.79 27.59 -17.00
N MET A 28 -1.94 27.49 -16.33
CA MET A 28 -3.24 27.13 -16.90
C MET A 28 -3.73 25.68 -16.89
N MET A 29 -3.31 24.82 -15.95
CA MET A 29 -3.98 23.52 -15.75
C MET A 29 -4.27 23.23 -14.27
N HIS A 30 -5.57 23.16 -13.95
CA HIS A 30 -6.18 22.64 -12.72
C HIS A 30 -6.15 23.50 -11.44
N ALA A 31 -6.95 24.56 -11.42
CA ALA A 31 -7.39 25.24 -10.18
C ALA A 31 -8.45 24.46 -9.36
N ASN A 32 -8.66 23.17 -9.66
CA ASN A 32 -9.61 22.29 -8.94
C ASN A 32 -9.00 20.93 -8.58
N ALA A 33 -7.69 20.87 -8.33
CA ALA A 33 -7.09 19.69 -7.72
C ALA A 33 -7.23 19.83 -6.20
N LEU A 34 -8.10 19.03 -5.58
CA LEU A 34 -8.08 18.85 -4.13
C LEU A 34 -6.67 18.43 -3.74
N PRO A 35 -5.95 19.20 -2.89
CA PRO A 35 -4.60 18.83 -2.51
C PRO A 35 -4.61 17.42 -1.92
N VAL A 36 -3.70 16.58 -2.41
CA VAL A 36 -3.59 15.20 -1.94
C VAL A 36 -3.40 15.21 -0.43
N GLY A 37 -4.30 14.53 0.29
CA GLY A 37 -4.25 14.46 1.75
C GLY A 37 -4.89 15.63 2.51
N SER A 38 -5.60 16.55 1.85
CA SER A 38 -6.28 17.66 2.54
C SER A 38 -7.66 17.29 3.09
N ASP A 39 -8.16 18.10 4.03
CA ASP A 39 -9.57 18.12 4.44
C ASP A 39 -10.44 18.77 3.33
N TYR A 40 -11.53 18.10 2.97
CA TYR A 40 -12.51 18.56 2.00
C TYR A 40 -13.90 17.94 2.29
N PRO A 41 -15.00 18.62 1.93
CA PRO A 41 -16.34 18.07 2.14
C PRO A 41 -16.57 16.83 1.26
N ILE A 42 -17.10 15.76 1.86
CA ILE A 42 -17.50 14.54 1.14
C ILE A 42 -18.98 14.64 0.75
N PHE A 43 -19.86 14.87 1.73
CA PHE A 43 -21.28 15.11 1.48
C PHE A 43 -21.97 15.83 2.65
N THR A 44 -23.13 16.40 2.35
CA THR A 44 -24.01 17.06 3.33
C THR A 44 -25.31 16.29 3.45
N VAL A 45 -25.75 16.03 4.69
CA VAL A 45 -27.07 15.45 4.96
C VAL A 45 -28.01 16.58 5.34
N ARG A 46 -29.16 16.67 4.66
CA ARG A 46 -30.27 17.54 5.06
C ARG A 46 -31.39 16.66 5.59
N VAL A 47 -31.66 16.77 6.90
CA VAL A 47 -32.78 16.07 7.53
C VAL A 47 -34.05 16.91 7.32
N THR A 48 -34.97 16.43 6.49
CA THR A 48 -36.17 17.17 6.10
C THR A 48 -37.43 16.77 6.88
N LYS A 49 -37.41 15.62 7.55
CA LYS A 49 -38.56 15.08 8.30
C LYS A 49 -38.09 14.16 9.42
N LYS A 50 -38.75 14.25 10.58
CA LYS A 50 -38.60 13.28 11.67
C LYS A 50 -39.52 12.08 11.42
N VAL A 51 -38.98 10.87 11.51
CA VAL A 51 -39.74 9.62 11.44
C VAL A 51 -39.51 8.80 12.71
N SER A 52 -40.47 7.96 13.08
CA SER A 52 -40.41 7.12 14.28
C SER A 52 -39.80 5.74 14.03
N ASP A 53 -39.62 5.37 12.77
CA ASP A 53 -38.99 4.12 12.39
C ASP A 53 -37.48 4.21 12.66
N SER A 54 -36.99 3.34 13.54
CA SER A 54 -35.59 3.22 13.92
C SER A 54 -35.26 1.73 13.96
N PRO A 55 -34.95 1.12 12.81
CA PRO A 55 -34.61 -0.29 12.77
C PRO A 55 -33.38 -0.53 13.65
N LYS A 56 -33.49 -1.47 14.58
CA LYS A 56 -32.38 -1.83 15.45
C LYS A 56 -31.31 -2.53 14.63
N LEU A 57 -30.05 -2.11 14.81
CA LEU A 57 -28.92 -2.86 14.26
C LEU A 57 -28.90 -4.26 14.88
N PRO A 58 -28.80 -5.33 14.07
CA PRO A 58 -28.71 -6.67 14.60
C PRO A 58 -27.40 -6.82 15.40
N PRO A 59 -27.39 -7.66 16.44
CA PRO A 59 -26.19 -7.90 17.24
C PRO A 59 -25.06 -8.59 16.44
N GLN A 60 -25.39 -9.22 15.31
CA GLN A 60 -24.45 -9.88 14.42
C GLN A 60 -24.84 -9.61 12.96
N LEU A 61 -23.88 -9.13 12.16
CA LEU A 61 -24.09 -8.86 10.73
C LEU A 61 -23.90 -10.12 9.86
N SER A 62 -22.89 -10.93 10.18
CA SER A 62 -22.56 -12.16 9.48
C SER A 62 -21.66 -13.06 10.34
N LYS A 63 -21.40 -14.28 9.88
CA LYS A 63 -20.32 -15.14 10.41
C LYS A 63 -19.09 -14.96 9.53
N ILE A 64 -17.94 -14.72 10.14
CA ILE A 64 -16.63 -14.65 9.45
C ILE A 64 -15.80 -15.85 9.90
N ASP A 65 -15.43 -16.70 8.95
CA ASP A 65 -14.54 -17.84 9.20
C ASP A 65 -13.09 -17.41 8.96
N TRP A 66 -12.39 -17.04 10.03
CA TRP A 66 -10.99 -16.65 9.97
C TRP A 66 -10.07 -17.86 9.75
N HIS A 67 -9.12 -17.74 8.83
CA HIS A 67 -8.10 -18.75 8.61
C HIS A 67 -6.86 -18.43 9.47
N PRO A 68 -6.44 -19.31 10.41
CA PRO A 68 -5.24 -19.10 11.18
C PRO A 68 -3.99 -19.31 10.31
N ILE A 69 -2.88 -18.69 10.68
CA ILE A 69 -1.58 -18.86 9.98
C ILE A 69 -1.19 -20.34 9.88
N SER A 70 -1.46 -21.14 10.92
CA SER A 70 -1.18 -22.57 10.94
C SER A 70 -1.95 -23.39 9.89
N ALA A 71 -3.05 -22.85 9.33
CA ALA A 71 -3.82 -23.49 8.26
C ALA A 71 -3.27 -23.17 6.85
N THR A 72 -2.31 -22.25 6.75
CA THR A 72 -1.67 -21.90 5.47
C THR A 72 -0.69 -23.01 5.06
N ALA A 73 -0.49 -23.19 3.75
CA ALA A 73 0.48 -24.16 3.22
C ALA A 73 1.94 -23.70 3.38
N ASN A 74 2.15 -22.44 3.75
CA ASN A 74 3.45 -21.78 3.83
C ASN A 74 3.58 -20.91 5.11
N PRO A 75 3.31 -21.44 6.31
CA PRO A 75 3.15 -20.65 7.54
C PRO A 75 4.40 -19.88 7.95
N ASN A 76 5.58 -20.39 7.57
CA ASN A 76 6.88 -19.81 7.90
C ASN A 76 7.57 -19.16 6.69
N LYS A 77 6.91 -19.16 5.52
CA LYS A 77 7.48 -18.62 4.28
C LYS A 77 6.39 -17.92 3.46
N PRO A 78 5.96 -16.72 3.90
CA PRO A 78 5.01 -15.92 3.14
C PRO A 78 5.43 -15.71 1.69
N VAL A 79 4.46 -15.62 0.79
CA VAL A 79 4.72 -15.18 -0.59
C VAL A 79 4.88 -13.65 -0.56
N PRO A 80 6.04 -13.10 -0.91
CA PRO A 80 6.26 -11.66 -0.85
C PRO A 80 5.63 -10.95 -2.04
N ILE A 81 5.00 -9.82 -1.76
CA ILE A 81 4.50 -8.86 -2.74
C ILE A 81 5.05 -7.49 -2.34
N GLY A 82 6.27 -7.22 -2.79
CA GLY A 82 6.93 -5.93 -2.60
C GLY A 82 6.43 -4.92 -3.62
N ILE A 83 5.79 -3.84 -3.17
CA ILE A 83 5.34 -2.74 -4.01
C ILE A 83 6.45 -1.68 -4.03
N SER A 84 7.03 -1.41 -5.19
CA SER A 84 8.06 -0.37 -5.36
C SER A 84 7.78 0.53 -6.55
N GLU A 85 8.60 1.57 -6.70
CA GLU A 85 8.45 2.60 -7.73
C GLU A 85 9.75 2.70 -8.53
N GLY A 86 9.63 2.67 -9.85
CA GLY A 86 10.67 3.01 -10.81
C GLY A 86 10.30 4.26 -11.62
N PRO A 87 11.17 4.73 -12.53
CA PRO A 87 10.86 5.86 -13.39
C PRO A 87 9.53 5.66 -14.12
N MET A 88 8.51 6.42 -13.74
CA MET A 88 7.14 6.36 -14.31
C MET A 88 6.47 4.98 -14.23
N ALA A 89 6.87 4.12 -13.30
CA ALA A 89 6.33 2.76 -13.19
C ALA A 89 6.09 2.35 -11.73
N MET A 90 4.93 1.77 -11.45
CA MET A 90 4.72 0.96 -10.25
C MET A 90 5.21 -0.46 -10.54
N LEU A 91 5.98 -1.01 -9.62
CA LEU A 91 6.63 -2.31 -9.76
C LEU A 91 6.11 -3.25 -8.67
N LEU A 92 5.95 -4.53 -9.03
CA LEU A 92 5.70 -5.61 -8.08
C LEU A 92 6.95 -6.50 -8.05
N ASN A 93 7.48 -6.75 -6.86
CA ASN A 93 8.72 -7.48 -6.65
C ASN A 93 9.88 -6.93 -7.53
N GLY A 94 9.90 -5.60 -7.73
CA GLY A 94 10.92 -4.90 -8.53
C GLY A 94 10.75 -5.00 -10.05
N ARG A 95 9.64 -5.58 -10.55
CA ARG A 95 9.39 -5.79 -11.97
C ARG A 95 8.12 -5.06 -12.43
N PRO A 96 8.09 -4.53 -13.67
CA PRO A 96 6.83 -4.12 -14.28
C PRO A 96 5.99 -5.34 -14.63
N TYR A 97 4.68 -5.14 -14.77
CA TYR A 97 3.82 -6.20 -15.31
C TYR A 97 4.26 -6.61 -16.72
N ALA A 98 4.37 -7.91 -16.96
CA ALA A 98 4.58 -8.50 -18.27
C ALA A 98 3.71 -9.74 -18.43
N TYR A 99 3.16 -9.92 -19.64
CA TYR A 99 2.29 -11.05 -19.94
C TYR A 99 3.07 -12.37 -19.85
N ASN A 100 2.54 -13.35 -19.11
CA ASN A 100 3.15 -14.67 -18.88
C ASN A 100 4.56 -14.65 -18.23
N ASP A 101 4.97 -13.57 -17.58
CA ASP A 101 6.24 -13.47 -16.85
C ASP A 101 6.06 -13.83 -15.37
N ILE A 102 5.68 -15.08 -15.11
CA ILE A 102 5.36 -15.59 -13.76
C ILE A 102 6.62 -16.13 -13.10
N GLN A 103 6.95 -15.63 -11.91
CA GLN A 103 8.07 -16.15 -11.12
C GLN A 103 7.70 -17.47 -10.42
N ASP A 104 8.69 -18.32 -10.14
CA ASP A 104 8.43 -19.63 -9.51
C ASP A 104 7.75 -19.52 -8.14
N PHE A 105 8.09 -18.49 -7.36
CA PHE A 105 7.47 -18.24 -6.06
C PHE A 105 6.03 -17.70 -6.17
N GLU A 106 5.59 -17.28 -7.35
CA GLU A 106 4.22 -16.83 -7.62
C GLU A 106 3.30 -17.98 -8.04
N ARG A 107 3.85 -19.19 -8.24
CA ARG A 107 3.07 -20.38 -8.57
C ARG A 107 2.45 -20.98 -7.32
N ILE A 108 1.14 -20.76 -7.16
CA ILE A 108 0.38 -21.25 -6.02
C ILE A 108 -0.39 -22.52 -6.37
N LYS A 109 -0.34 -23.52 -5.48
CA LYS A 109 -1.13 -24.75 -5.62
C LYS A 109 -2.62 -24.44 -5.48
N LEU A 110 -3.43 -25.01 -6.37
CA LEU A 110 -4.89 -24.89 -6.30
C LEU A 110 -5.41 -25.43 -4.95
N ASN A 111 -6.50 -24.83 -4.45
CA ASN A 111 -7.18 -25.24 -3.21
C ASN A 111 -6.28 -25.24 -1.97
N THR A 112 -5.38 -24.25 -1.87
CA THR A 112 -4.55 -24.04 -0.68
C THR A 112 -4.79 -22.65 -0.10
N ILE A 113 -4.68 -22.55 1.22
CA ILE A 113 -4.61 -21.27 1.91
C ILE A 113 -3.14 -20.85 1.90
N GLN A 114 -2.83 -19.62 1.49
CA GLN A 114 -1.47 -19.10 1.46
C GLN A 114 -1.34 -17.89 2.37
N LEU A 115 -0.22 -17.80 3.07
CA LEU A 115 0.24 -16.60 3.72
C LEU A 115 0.95 -15.72 2.66
N MET A 116 0.50 -14.48 2.51
CA MET A 116 1.10 -13.48 1.63
C MET A 116 1.55 -12.29 2.47
N GLU A 117 2.71 -11.74 2.14
CA GLU A 117 3.25 -10.55 2.79
C GLU A 117 3.28 -9.41 1.77
N ILE A 118 2.41 -8.41 1.96
CA ILE A 118 2.35 -7.22 1.11
C ILE A 118 3.07 -6.08 1.85
N PHE A 119 4.11 -5.53 1.23
CA PHE A 119 4.90 -4.46 1.85
C PHE A 119 5.33 -3.43 0.80
N HIS A 120 5.54 -2.19 1.26
CA HIS A 120 6.13 -1.16 0.40
C HIS A 120 7.65 -1.31 0.42
N ALA A 121 8.22 -1.82 -0.68
CA ALA A 121 9.65 -1.94 -0.87
C ALA A 121 10.21 -0.54 -1.19
N HIS A 122 10.65 0.17 -0.15
CA HIS A 122 11.24 1.50 -0.31
C HIS A 122 12.29 1.50 -1.42
N GLY A 123 12.03 2.24 -2.50
CA GLY A 123 13.00 2.49 -3.58
C GLY A 123 14.18 3.27 -3.03
N GLY A 124 15.17 2.55 -2.49
CA GLY A 124 16.42 3.10 -1.98
C GLY A 124 17.53 2.83 -2.98
N GLY A 125 18.04 3.90 -3.60
CA GLY A 125 19.27 3.84 -4.38
C GLY A 125 20.43 3.29 -3.57
N GLY A 126 21.29 2.53 -4.26
CA GLY A 126 22.66 2.17 -3.90
C GLY A 126 23.04 2.20 -2.42
N GLY A 127 22.97 1.04 -1.76
CA GLY A 127 23.63 0.79 -0.48
C GLY A 127 24.33 -0.54 -0.55
N HIS A 128 25.65 -0.53 -0.72
CA HIS A 128 26.51 -1.70 -0.61
C HIS A 128 26.28 -2.38 0.75
N GLY A 129 25.63 -3.56 0.73
CA GLY A 129 25.72 -4.50 1.83
C GLY A 129 27.14 -5.06 1.84
N LYS A 130 28.03 -4.44 2.63
CA LYS A 130 29.31 -5.04 2.98
C LYS A 130 29.04 -6.40 3.59
N GLU A 131 29.55 -7.40 2.87
CA GLU A 131 30.04 -8.68 3.34
C GLU A 131 30.36 -8.69 4.85
N SER A 132 29.63 -9.52 5.59
CA SER A 132 29.95 -9.85 6.97
C SER A 132 31.16 -10.78 6.96
N ALA A 133 32.33 -10.23 7.26
CA ALA A 133 33.51 -11.03 7.58
C ALA A 133 33.40 -11.57 9.02
N PRO A 134 33.98 -12.76 9.31
CA PRO A 134 33.60 -13.60 10.44
C PRO A 134 34.16 -13.12 11.77
N ALA A 135 33.45 -13.44 12.84
CA ALA A 135 33.90 -13.27 14.22
C ALA A 135 35.12 -14.17 14.49
N THR A 136 36.30 -13.56 14.61
CA THR A 136 37.44 -14.16 15.31
C THR A 136 37.31 -13.79 16.78
N GLY A 137 36.94 -14.79 17.60
CA GLY A 137 37.19 -14.71 19.03
C GLY A 137 38.69 -14.84 19.29
N GLU A 138 39.16 -14.21 20.36
CA GLU A 138 40.29 -14.73 21.13
C GLU A 138 40.27 -14.15 22.55
N HIS A 139 40.44 -15.07 23.49
CA HIS A 139 40.64 -14.85 24.91
C HIS A 139 42.01 -14.24 25.17
N SER A 140 42.09 -13.30 26.11
CA SER A 140 43.03 -13.27 27.24
C SER A 140 42.61 -12.21 28.23
#